data_AF-A0A368YEU4-F1
#
_entry.id   AF-A0A368YEU4-F1
#
_cell.length_a   1.000
_cell.length_b   1.000
_cell.length_c   1.000
_cell.angle_alpha   90.00
_cell.angle_beta   90.00
_cell.angle_gamma   90.00
#
_symmetry.space_group_name_H-M   'P 1'
#
loop_
_entity.id
_entity.type
_entity.pdbx_description
1 polymer ?
#
loop_
_entity_poly.entity_id
_entity_poly.type
_entity_poly.pdbx_seq_one_letter_code
_entity_poly.pdbx_strand_id
1 'polypeptide(L)'
;MPDDTSRPGTTKVSRASPKFGVRMPPETRALLNRKANAAGLSESALIRALIEDAPIVSAAEQTARQQTNAQLARIGNNLNQLARHANSWRGNADAAFLAAEVAAIRAELRTIFDPEAETRKGGC
;
A
#
# COMPACT_ATOMS: atom_id res chain seq x y z
N MET A 1 18.67 -23.35 37.12
CA MET A 1 17.31 -23.20 36.57
C MET A 1 17.42 -23.42 35.07
N PRO A 2 16.82 -24.45 34.48
CA PRO A 2 16.83 -24.59 33.02
C PRO A 2 15.86 -23.58 32.40
N ASP A 3 16.34 -22.95 31.34
CA ASP A 3 15.69 -21.90 30.56
C ASP A 3 14.70 -22.54 29.57
N ASP A 4 13.41 -22.43 29.88
CA ASP A 4 12.31 -22.93 29.03
C ASP A 4 12.12 -21.99 27.84
N THR A 5 13.00 -22.12 26.85
CA THR A 5 12.91 -21.43 25.55
C THR A 5 12.06 -22.21 24.56
N SER A 6 10.90 -22.69 25.00
CA SER A 6 9.89 -23.23 24.10
C SER A 6 9.08 -22.09 23.48
N ARG A 7 9.44 -21.69 22.24
CA ARG A 7 8.56 -20.84 21.41
C ARG A 7 7.21 -21.56 21.24
N PRO A 8 6.06 -20.95 21.57
CA PRO A 8 4.77 -21.56 21.27
C PRO A 8 4.64 -21.73 19.76
N GLY A 9 4.56 -22.99 19.33
CA GLY A 9 4.33 -23.36 17.94
C GLY A 9 3.01 -22.76 17.46
N THR A 10 3.05 -22.04 16.35
CA THR A 10 1.83 -21.52 15.71
C THR A 10 1.03 -22.71 15.18
N THR A 11 -0.01 -23.11 15.90
CA THR A 11 -0.97 -24.10 15.39
C THR A 11 -1.65 -23.48 14.16
N LYS A 12 -1.30 -23.96 12.96
CA LYS A 12 -1.99 -23.58 11.72
C LYS A 12 -3.43 -24.10 11.78
N VAL A 13 -4.34 -23.25 12.25
CA VAL A 13 -5.78 -23.51 12.16
C VAL A 13 -6.16 -23.48 10.68
N SER A 14 -6.53 -24.63 10.12
CA SER A 14 -7.07 -24.73 8.77
C SER A 14 -8.47 -24.10 8.73
N ARG A 15 -8.52 -22.81 8.38
CA ARG A 15 -9.78 -22.12 8.05
C ARG A 15 -10.23 -22.52 6.64
N ALA A 16 -10.60 -23.77 6.43
CA ALA A 16 -11.21 -24.17 5.17
C ALA A 16 -12.69 -23.75 5.18
N SER A 17 -13.00 -22.57 4.60
CA SER A 17 -14.38 -22.13 4.42
C SER A 17 -15.14 -23.08 3.48
N PRO A 18 -16.45 -23.33 3.71
CA PRO A 18 -17.26 -24.18 2.85
C PRO A 18 -17.28 -23.67 1.40
N LYS A 19 -17.29 -24.60 0.42
CA LYS A 19 -17.38 -24.25 -1.00
C LYS A 19 -18.82 -23.90 -1.37
N PHE A 20 -19.01 -22.75 -2.00
CA PHE A 20 -20.28 -22.35 -2.59
C PHE A 20 -20.24 -22.62 -4.10
N GLY A 21 -21.09 -23.51 -4.59
CA GLY A 21 -21.18 -23.88 -6.01
C GLY A 21 -22.55 -23.53 -6.57
N VAL A 22 -22.58 -22.76 -7.65
CA VAL A 22 -23.82 -22.34 -8.33
C VAL A 22 -23.81 -22.85 -9.76
N ARG A 23 -24.92 -23.43 -10.22
CA ARG A 23 -25.13 -23.73 -11.64
C ARG A 23 -25.53 -22.45 -12.34
N MET A 24 -24.79 -22.10 -13.38
CA MET A 24 -25.02 -20.87 -14.12
C MET A 24 -24.75 -21.10 -15.62
N PRO A 25 -25.56 -20.49 -16.50
CA PRO A 25 -25.31 -20.51 -17.94
C PRO A 25 -23.94 -19.92 -18.30
N PRO A 26 -23.33 -20.35 -19.42
CA PRO A 26 -22.00 -19.88 -19.83
C PRO A 26 -21.95 -18.35 -20.05
N GLU A 27 -23.03 -17.78 -20.56
CA GLU A 27 -23.21 -16.32 -20.73
C GLU A 27 -23.18 -15.55 -19.41
N THR A 28 -23.82 -16.08 -18.37
CA THR A 28 -23.81 -15.49 -17.03
C THR A 28 -22.42 -15.55 -16.41
N ARG A 29 -21.70 -16.67 -16.63
CA ARG A 29 -20.32 -16.81 -16.17
C ARG A 29 -19.39 -15.83 -16.87
N ALA A 30 -19.55 -15.63 -18.17
CA ALA A 30 -18.80 -14.63 -18.92
C ALA A 30 -19.08 -13.21 -18.42
N LEU A 31 -20.34 -12.89 -18.09
CA LEU A 31 -20.69 -11.60 -17.48
C LEU A 31 -20.02 -11.41 -16.11
N LEU A 32 -20.05 -12.44 -15.25
CA LEU A 32 -19.38 -12.41 -13.96
C LEU A 32 -17.88 -12.15 -14.11
N ASN A 33 -17.22 -12.87 -15.01
CA ASN A 33 -15.79 -12.71 -15.26
C ASN A 33 -15.45 -11.29 -15.75
N ARG A 34 -16.23 -10.75 -16.68
CA ARG A 34 -16.06 -9.36 -17.15
C ARG A 34 -16.19 -8.34 -16.02
N LYS A 35 -17.21 -8.49 -15.17
CA LYS A 35 -17.40 -7.60 -14.00
C LYS A 35 -16.26 -7.74 -12.99
N ALA A 36 -15.80 -8.97 -12.76
CA ALA A 36 -14.69 -9.23 -11.85
C ALA A 36 -13.40 -8.57 -12.36
N ASN A 37 -13.10 -8.70 -13.65
CA ASN A 37 -11.93 -8.07 -14.27
C ASN A 37 -12.01 -6.54 -14.23
N ALA A 38 -13.17 -5.95 -14.51
CA ALA A 38 -13.35 -4.49 -14.43
C ALA A 38 -13.12 -3.95 -13.01
N ALA A 39 -13.50 -4.73 -11.99
CA ALA A 39 -13.25 -4.42 -10.58
C ALA A 39 -11.84 -4.82 -10.09
N GLY A 40 -11.04 -5.52 -10.90
CA GLY A 40 -9.74 -6.05 -10.47
C GLY A 40 -9.83 -7.14 -9.39
N LEU A 41 -10.96 -7.84 -9.31
CA LEU A 41 -11.25 -8.89 -8.33
C LEU A 41 -11.31 -10.27 -8.99
N SER A 42 -11.12 -11.33 -8.20
CA SER A 42 -11.50 -12.68 -8.64
C SER A 42 -13.03 -12.85 -8.63
N GLU A 43 -13.56 -13.79 -9.40
CA GLU A 43 -15.01 -14.09 -9.44
C GLU A 43 -15.58 -14.30 -8.02
N SER A 44 -14.89 -15.08 -7.19
CA SER A 44 -15.28 -15.35 -5.81
C SER A 44 -15.20 -14.12 -4.90
N ALA A 45 -14.21 -13.24 -5.10
CA ALA A 45 -14.07 -12.01 -4.33
C ALA A 45 -15.16 -11.01 -4.70
N LEU A 46 -15.52 -10.91 -5.98
CA LEU A 46 -16.65 -10.11 -6.44
C LEU A 46 -17.98 -10.63 -5.86
N ILE A 47 -18.23 -11.94 -5.92
CA ILE A 47 -19.46 -12.53 -5.34
C ILE A 47 -19.53 -12.24 -3.84
N ARG A 48 -18.42 -12.40 -3.12
CA ARG A 48 -18.37 -12.11 -1.68
C ARG A 48 -18.68 -10.63 -1.40
N ALA A 49 -18.03 -9.72 -2.14
CA ALA A 49 -18.26 -8.28 -1.98
C ALA A 49 -19.71 -7.89 -2.24
N LEU A 50 -20.35 -8.49 -3.26
CA LEU A 50 -21.76 -8.28 -3.56
C LEU A 50 -22.71 -8.83 -2.48
N ILE A 51 -22.36 -9.96 -1.85
CA ILE A 51 -23.16 -10.54 -0.75
C ILE A 51 -23.03 -9.71 0.53
N GLU A 52 -21.85 -9.16 0.78
CA GLU A 52 -21.53 -8.39 1.99
C GLU A 52 -21.86 -6.88 1.85
N ASP A 53 -22.47 -6.46 0.73
CA ASP A 53 -22.66 -5.05 0.34
C ASP A 53 -21.38 -4.20 0.48
N ALA A 54 -20.22 -4.84 0.27
CA ALA A 54 -18.93 -4.18 0.38
C ALA A 54 -18.72 -3.26 -0.83
N PRO A 55 -18.14 -2.06 -0.64
CA PRO A 55 -17.86 -1.16 -1.74
C PRO A 55 -16.89 -1.80 -2.74
N ILE A 56 -17.38 -2.04 -3.97
CA ILE A 56 -16.58 -2.55 -5.07
C ILE A 56 -15.92 -1.35 -5.75
N VAL A 57 -14.64 -1.16 -5.43
CA VAL A 57 -13.81 -0.10 -5.97
C VAL A 57 -13.23 -0.60 -7.29
N SER A 58 -13.19 0.26 -8.31
CA SER A 58 -12.59 -0.13 -9.60
C SER A 58 -11.10 -0.43 -9.47
N ALA A 59 -10.55 -1.24 -10.37
CA ALA A 59 -9.11 -1.56 -10.35
C ALA A 59 -8.22 -0.30 -10.43
N ALA A 60 -8.66 0.71 -11.18
CA ALA A 60 -7.96 1.98 -11.32
C ALA A 60 -7.95 2.76 -10.00
N GLU A 61 -9.09 2.87 -9.32
CA GLU A 61 -9.20 3.53 -8.01
C GLU A 61 -8.43 2.77 -6.92
N GLN A 62 -8.42 1.44 -6.97
CA GLN A 62 -7.63 0.61 -6.06
C GLN A 62 -6.13 0.92 -6.21
N THR A 63 -5.66 1.03 -7.46
CA THR A 63 -4.27 1.35 -7.78
C THR A 63 -3.92 2.77 -7.32
N ALA A 64 -4.78 3.75 -7.58
CA ALA A 64 -4.59 5.12 -7.11
C ALA A 64 -4.49 5.18 -5.58
N ARG A 65 -5.38 4.49 -4.86
CA ARG A 65 -5.34 4.39 -3.38
C ARG A 65 -4.06 3.75 -2.88
N GLN A 66 -3.59 2.68 -3.53
CA GLN A 66 -2.32 2.04 -3.18
C GLN A 66 -1.13 2.99 -3.37
N GLN A 67 -1.10 3.75 -4.47
CA GLN A 67 -0.06 4.75 -4.73
C GLN A 67 -0.08 5.86 -3.67
N THR A 68 -1.25 6.40 -3.36
CA THR A 68 -1.40 7.41 -2.29
C THR A 68 -0.93 6.87 -0.94
N ASN A 69 -1.33 5.64 -0.58
CA ASN A 69 -0.91 5.04 0.69
C ASN A 69 0.60 4.78 0.75
N ALA A 70 1.22 4.37 -0.38
CA ALA A 70 2.66 4.20 -0.46
C ALA A 70 3.40 5.55 -0.27
N GLN A 71 2.87 6.63 -0.83
CA GLN A 71 3.41 7.98 -0.63
C GLN A 71 3.27 8.43 0.83
N LEU A 72 2.10 8.22 1.45
CA LEU A 72 1.89 8.52 2.87
C LEU A 72 2.86 7.74 3.77
N ALA A 73 3.12 6.46 3.45
CA ALA A 73 4.10 5.65 4.17
C ALA A 73 5.53 6.21 4.04
N ARG A 74 5.92 6.70 2.86
CA ARG A 74 7.23 7.35 2.65
C ARG A 74 7.35 8.63 3.47
N ILE A 75 6.34 9.50 3.45
CA ILE A 75 6.30 10.72 4.25
C ILE A 75 6.39 10.38 5.74
N GLY A 76 5.62 9.40 6.21
CA GLY A 76 5.65 8.96 7.60
C GLY A 76 7.02 8.43 8.02
N ASN A 77 7.70 7.67 7.15
CA ASN A 77 9.06 7.20 7.41
C ASN A 77 10.05 8.36 7.55
N ASN A 78 9.99 9.36 6.67
CA ASN A 78 10.88 10.52 6.73
C ASN A 78 10.64 11.34 8.02
N LEU A 79 9.37 11.57 8.38
CA LEU A 79 9.02 12.23 9.65
C LEU A 79 9.54 11.45 10.86
N ASN A 80 9.45 10.12 10.84
CA ASN A 80 9.95 9.28 11.91
C ASN A 80 11.48 9.32 12.02
N GLN A 81 12.20 9.43 10.89
CA GLN A 81 13.66 9.62 10.88
C GLN A 81 14.04 10.97 11.48
N LEU A 82 13.35 12.05 11.11
CA LEU A 82 13.54 13.38 11.69
C LEU A 82 13.25 13.39 13.20
N ALA A 83 12.15 12.76 13.62
CA ALA A 83 11.80 12.66 15.03
C ALA A 83 12.84 11.87 15.82
N ARG A 84 13.32 10.74 15.30
CA ARG A 84 14.41 9.98 15.93
C ARG A 84 15.68 10.80 16.02
N HIS A 85 16.06 11.53 14.97
CA HIS A 85 17.23 12.39 14.98
C HIS A 85 17.12 13.51 16.03
N ALA A 86 15.99 14.23 16.05
CA ALA A 86 15.73 15.27 17.04
C ALA A 86 15.74 14.73 18.48
N ASN A 87 15.22 13.51 18.68
CA ASN A 87 15.21 12.85 19.99
C ASN A 87 16.57 12.27 20.40
N SER A 88 17.41 11.83 19.45
CA SER A 88 18.75 11.31 19.70
C SER A 88 19.76 12.42 20.01
N TRP A 89 19.54 13.64 19.52
CA TRP A 89 20.51 14.74 19.61
C TRP A 89 19.90 15.98 20.29
N ARG A 90 19.37 15.83 21.52
CA ARG A 90 18.71 16.89 22.33
C ARG A 90 19.60 18.10 22.69
N GLY A 91 20.69 18.37 21.98
CA GLY A 91 21.56 19.54 22.18
C GLY A 91 22.64 19.82 21.12
N ASN A 92 22.82 18.95 20.11
CA ASN A 92 23.82 19.14 19.03
C ASN A 92 23.32 18.48 17.73
N ALA A 93 22.22 18.99 17.18
CA ALA A 93 21.76 18.55 15.87
C ALA A 93 22.73 19.08 14.80
N ASP A 94 23.33 18.20 14.01
CA ASP A 94 24.21 18.60 12.91
C ASP A 94 23.38 19.31 11.84
N ALA A 95 23.50 20.64 11.80
CA ALA A 95 22.77 21.50 10.90
C ALA A 95 23.04 21.17 9.42
N ALA A 96 24.22 20.64 9.08
CA ALA A 96 24.53 20.23 7.72
C ALA A 96 23.74 18.98 7.32
N PHE A 97 23.60 18.02 8.23
CA PHE A 97 22.80 16.82 8.01
C PHE A 97 21.31 17.14 7.90
N LEU A 98 20.78 18.00 8.78
CA LEU A 98 19.40 18.48 8.69
C LEU A 98 19.12 19.25 7.40
N ALA A 99 20.05 20.10 6.96
CA ALA A 99 19.92 20.81 5.70
C ALA A 99 19.91 19.86 4.50
N ALA A 100 20.74 18.81 4.51
CA ALA A 100 20.76 17.78 3.48
C ALA A 100 19.42 17.03 3.42
N GLU A 101 18.87 16.66 4.56
CA GLU A 101 17.63 15.88 4.60
C GLU A 101 16.39 16.71 4.24
N VAL A 102 16.36 17.98 4.64
CA VAL A 102 15.33 18.93 4.19
C VAL A 102 15.44 19.19 2.68
N ALA A 103 16.66 19.24 2.13
CA ALA A 103 16.86 19.37 0.69
C ALA A 103 16.40 18.14 -0.09
N ALA A 104 16.67 16.93 0.42
CA ALA A 104 16.20 15.68 -0.17
C ALA A 104 14.66 15.59 -0.18
N ILE A 105 14.01 15.91 0.94
CA ILE A 105 12.54 15.98 1.03
C ILE A 105 11.98 17.00 0.04
N ARG A 106 12.61 18.19 -0.08
CA ARG A 106 12.16 19.22 -1.01
C ARG A 106 12.27 18.79 -2.47
N ALA A 107 13.33 18.06 -2.82
CA ALA A 107 13.50 17.51 -4.17
C ALA A 107 12.42 16.47 -4.49
N GLU A 108 12.15 15.53 -3.57
CA GLU A 108 11.08 14.53 -3.75
C GLU A 108 9.69 15.18 -3.87
N LEU A 109 9.40 16.21 -3.06
CA LEU A 109 8.13 16.92 -3.18
C LEU A 109 8.02 17.63 -4.54
N ARG A 110 9.11 18.21 -5.05
CA ARG A 110 9.10 18.89 -6.35
C ARG A 110 8.86 17.94 -7.51
N THR A 111 9.39 16.72 -7.48
CA THR A 111 9.12 15.72 -8.52
C THR A 111 7.67 15.22 -8.48
N ILE A 112 7.06 15.18 -7.29
CA ILE A 112 5.65 14.81 -7.13
C ILE A 112 4.70 15.92 -7.61
N PHE A 113 5.00 17.18 -7.28
CA PHE A 113 4.09 18.32 -7.52
C PHE A 113 4.39 19.13 -8.80
N ASP A 114 5.56 18.97 -9.42
CA ASP A 114 5.97 19.68 -10.64
C ASP A 114 6.78 18.78 -11.59
N PRO A 115 6.16 17.75 -12.18
CA PRO A 115 6.86 16.77 -13.02
C PRO A 115 7.42 17.34 -14.33
N GLU A 116 7.01 18.55 -14.75
CA GLU A 116 7.53 19.24 -15.95
C GLU A 116 8.84 20.01 -15.72
N ALA A 117 9.30 20.13 -14.47
CA ALA A 117 10.56 20.84 -14.17
C ALA A 117 11.80 20.05 -14.62
N GLU A 118 11.70 18.73 -14.75
CA GLU A 118 12.81 17.85 -15.15
C GLU A 118 13.02 17.83 -16.66
N THR A 119 11.96 18.01 -17.45
CA THR A 119 12.00 17.94 -18.92
C THR A 119 12.62 19.18 -19.58
N ARG A 120 12.62 20.34 -18.92
CA ARG A 120 13.24 21.58 -19.45
C ARG A 120 14.77 21.65 -19.34
N LYS A 121 15.43 20.73 -18.61
CA LYS A 121 16.90 20.72 -18.46
C LYS A 121 17.65 19.96 -19.56
N GLY A 122 16.95 19.31 -20.49
CA GLY A 122 17.55 18.48 -21.55
C GLY A 122 17.65 19.11 -22.94
N GLY A 123 17.32 20.40 -23.10
CA GLY A 123 17.36 21.10 -24.39
C GLY A 123 18.42 22.19 -24.40
N CYS A 124 19.65 21.84 -24.77
CA CYS A 124 20.65 22.75 -25.31
C CYS A 124 21.38 22.05 -26.45
#